data_AF-A0A8B6HD20-F1
#
_entry.id   AF-A0A8B6HD20-F1
#
_cell.length_a   1.000
_cell.length_b   1.000
_cell.length_c   1.000
_cell.angle_alpha   90.00
_cell.angle_beta   90.00
_cell.angle_gamma   90.00
#
_symmetry.space_group_name_H-M   'P 1'
#
loop_
_entity.id
_entity.type
_entity.pdbx_description
1 polymer ?
#
loop_
_entity_poly.entity_id
_entity_poly.type
_entity_poly.pdbx_seq_one_letter_code
_entity_poly.pdbx_strand_id
1 'polypeptide(L)'
;MSQEEYTSLSRAQLSFDYLHTNSTTHEFLFGALAELVDNSRDANATTINIFTVPDESLRGGYLLCFLDDGSGMDPNETADIITFGRSTKRDEENSHIGMYGNGLKSGSMRIGNDLMVFTKKDKAMSCLFLSRTFHEEEGIDEVIVPLPSFEVNSRKPVSKGKKHEIEMELIYKYSPFHNEAEFFEQFDKIESESGTLVIIYNMKLLDNGLPELDVLSDPWDIISAHPSAEEDSDEGLMPERKSFRAYTAIVYENPSMKIYIQGKKVRTKRLACCLYKPKMYKYSSNRFKTRAEMDVSKSKEDAKNAEHRAKEAESKAKHIESKQGGSLKEHRAELRRAQQHAAELRRDAKLKKELADRKERSLKEPKTLNFIFGVNLDNRSHDGVFVYNCSRLIKMYEKVGPQTDGGV
;
A
#
# COMPACT_ATOMS: atom_id res chain seq x y z
N MET A 1 -17.27 20.49 23.21
CA MET A 1 -17.36 19.04 23.40
C MET A 1 -15.95 18.52 23.52
N SER A 2 -15.57 18.00 24.68
CA SER A 2 -14.21 17.52 24.93
C SER A 2 -14.09 16.05 24.50
N GLN A 3 -12.87 15.60 24.18
CA GLN A 3 -12.61 14.22 23.77
C GLN A 3 -12.97 13.20 24.88
N GLU A 4 -13.03 13.65 26.13
CA GLU A 4 -13.40 12.85 27.30
C GLU A 4 -14.88 12.45 27.29
N GLU A 5 -15.78 13.31 26.79
CA GLU A 5 -17.23 13.04 26.73
C GLU A 5 -17.56 11.88 25.77
N TYR A 6 -16.67 11.58 24.82
CA TYR A 6 -16.88 10.52 23.82
C TYR A 6 -16.32 9.16 24.22
N THR A 7 -15.69 9.05 25.40
CA THR A 7 -15.09 7.78 25.87
C THR A 7 -16.13 6.72 26.21
N SER A 8 -17.33 7.16 26.63
CA SER A 8 -18.47 6.29 26.95
C SER A 8 -19.32 5.91 25.73
N LEU A 9 -19.03 6.47 24.54
CA LEU A 9 -19.78 6.18 23.33
C LEU A 9 -19.25 4.92 22.63
N SER A 10 -20.15 4.13 22.07
CA SER A 10 -19.83 2.92 21.32
C SER A 10 -18.85 3.21 20.17
N ARG A 11 -17.89 2.31 19.97
CA ARG A 11 -16.94 2.33 18.86
C ARG A 11 -17.38 1.32 17.81
N ALA A 12 -17.23 1.69 16.54
CA ALA A 12 -17.26 0.69 15.47
C ALA A 12 -16.07 -0.26 15.69
N GLN A 13 -16.36 -1.55 15.67
CA GLN A 13 -15.37 -2.62 15.81
C GLN A 13 -15.36 -3.44 14.51
N LEU A 14 -14.24 -4.11 14.28
CA LEU A 14 -14.08 -5.03 13.16
C LEU A 14 -14.17 -6.44 13.71
N SER A 15 -15.12 -7.21 13.18
CA SER A 15 -15.19 -8.63 13.45
C SER A 15 -14.15 -9.37 12.60
N PHE A 16 -13.77 -10.55 13.08
CA PHE A 16 -12.98 -11.53 12.35
C PHE A 16 -13.52 -11.78 10.93
N ASP A 17 -14.83 -11.99 10.79
CA ASP A 17 -15.49 -12.23 9.50
C ASP A 17 -15.30 -11.09 8.48
N TYR A 18 -15.09 -9.86 8.96
CA TYR A 18 -14.84 -8.74 8.08
C TYR A 18 -13.55 -8.93 7.25
N LEU A 19 -12.56 -9.67 7.75
CA LEU A 19 -11.36 -10.01 6.97
C LEU A 19 -11.72 -10.79 5.70
N HIS A 20 -12.70 -11.70 5.81
CA HIS A 20 -13.21 -12.43 4.65
C HIS A 20 -14.04 -11.52 3.74
N THR A 21 -15.00 -10.75 4.28
CA THR A 21 -15.81 -9.82 3.48
C THR A 21 -14.95 -8.81 2.73
N ASN A 22 -13.87 -8.34 3.33
CA ASN A 22 -12.94 -7.40 2.70
C ASN A 22 -12.08 -8.06 1.61
N SER A 23 -11.88 -9.38 1.67
CA SER A 23 -11.12 -10.12 0.65
C SER A 23 -11.89 -10.33 -0.65
N THR A 24 -13.24 -10.33 -0.60
CA THR A 24 -14.09 -10.56 -1.78
C THR A 24 -14.12 -9.40 -2.76
N THR A 25 -13.47 -8.27 -2.43
CA THR A 25 -13.28 -7.15 -3.37
C THR A 25 -12.40 -7.51 -4.57
N HIS A 26 -11.61 -8.58 -4.45
CA HIS A 26 -10.69 -9.04 -5.49
C HIS A 26 -11.27 -10.25 -6.22
N GLU A 27 -12.03 -9.99 -7.28
CA GLU A 27 -12.44 -11.03 -8.24
C GLU A 27 -11.22 -11.53 -9.03
N PHE A 28 -10.37 -10.60 -9.48
CA PHE A 28 -9.12 -10.93 -10.17
C PHE A 28 -7.99 -11.21 -9.19
N LEU A 29 -7.57 -12.48 -9.09
CA LEU A 29 -6.57 -12.95 -8.12
C LEU A 29 -5.22 -12.23 -8.24
N PHE A 30 -4.70 -11.99 -9.44
CA PHE A 30 -3.45 -11.22 -9.58
C PHE A 30 -3.60 -9.75 -9.20
N GLY A 31 -4.83 -9.21 -9.18
CA GLY A 31 -5.13 -7.92 -8.58
C GLY A 31 -4.76 -7.89 -7.09
N ALA A 32 -5.12 -8.95 -6.36
CA ALA A 32 -4.75 -9.12 -4.95
C ALA A 32 -3.23 -9.22 -4.75
N LEU A 33 -2.51 -9.96 -5.61
CA LEU A 33 -1.04 -10.03 -5.53
C LEU A 33 -0.40 -8.67 -5.83
N ALA A 34 -0.95 -7.93 -6.79
CA ALA A 34 -0.39 -6.65 -7.19
C ALA A 34 -0.56 -5.55 -6.13
N GLU A 35 -1.53 -5.64 -5.21
CA GLU A 35 -1.57 -4.77 -4.02
C GLU A 35 -0.28 -4.85 -3.20
N LEU A 36 0.35 -6.02 -3.11
CA LEU A 36 1.62 -6.20 -2.40
C LEU A 36 2.79 -5.60 -3.19
N VAL A 37 2.79 -5.79 -4.51
CA VAL A 37 3.79 -5.18 -5.42
C VAL A 37 3.70 -3.65 -5.39
N ASP A 38 2.48 -3.11 -5.33
CA ASP A 38 2.20 -1.68 -5.22
C ASP A 38 2.73 -1.10 -3.91
N ASN A 39 2.60 -1.83 -2.80
CA ASN A 39 3.16 -1.41 -1.51
C ASN A 39 4.69 -1.31 -1.54
N SER A 40 5.38 -2.28 -2.15
CA SER A 40 6.84 -2.23 -2.31
C SER A 40 7.27 -1.07 -3.20
N ARG A 41 6.55 -0.80 -4.30
CA ARG A 41 6.82 0.36 -5.17
C ARG A 41 6.67 1.68 -4.42
N ASP A 42 5.57 1.86 -3.67
CA ASP A 42 5.33 3.06 -2.88
C ASP A 42 6.36 3.23 -1.74
N ALA A 43 6.93 2.13 -1.25
CA ALA A 43 8.04 2.14 -0.30
C ALA A 43 9.40 2.46 -0.96
N ASN A 44 9.39 2.87 -2.23
CA ASN A 44 10.56 3.19 -3.04
C ASN A 44 11.55 2.02 -3.20
N ALA A 45 11.06 0.78 -3.16
CA ALA A 45 11.89 -0.39 -3.42
C ALA A 45 12.51 -0.32 -4.82
N THR A 46 13.80 -0.68 -4.91
CA THR A 46 14.48 -0.83 -6.20
C THR A 46 14.23 -2.21 -6.78
N THR A 47 13.99 -3.20 -5.92
CA THR A 47 13.81 -4.60 -6.27
C THR A 47 12.76 -5.25 -5.37
N ILE A 48 11.89 -6.05 -5.98
CA ILE A 48 11.01 -7.00 -5.28
C ILE A 48 11.24 -8.42 -5.81
N ASN A 49 11.40 -9.36 -4.89
CA ASN A 49 11.50 -10.80 -5.16
C ASN A 49 10.22 -11.48 -4.69
N ILE A 50 9.53 -12.13 -5.62
CA ILE A 50 8.29 -12.86 -5.38
C ILE A 50 8.60 -14.34 -5.60
N PHE A 51 8.49 -15.16 -4.57
CA PHE A 51 8.93 -16.55 -4.63
C PHE A 51 8.11 -17.43 -3.70
N THR A 52 8.12 -18.73 -3.94
CA THR A 52 7.48 -19.69 -3.06
C THR A 52 8.49 -20.53 -2.30
N VAL A 53 8.14 -20.91 -1.07
CA VAL A 53 8.89 -21.87 -0.27
C VAL A 53 7.99 -23.10 -0.06
N PRO A 54 8.36 -24.29 -0.56
CA PRO A 54 7.55 -25.50 -0.36
C PRO A 54 7.43 -25.86 1.12
N ASP A 55 6.22 -26.22 1.54
CA ASP A 55 5.91 -26.73 2.87
C ASP A 55 4.60 -27.53 2.82
N GLU A 56 4.72 -28.85 2.71
CA GLU A 56 3.60 -29.79 2.59
C GLU A 56 2.74 -29.88 3.87
N SER A 57 3.22 -29.33 4.99
CA SER A 57 2.44 -29.29 6.23
C SER A 57 1.36 -28.20 6.20
N LEU A 58 1.51 -27.20 5.33
CA LEU A 58 0.62 -26.06 5.21
C LEU A 58 -0.44 -26.31 4.13
N ARG A 59 -1.62 -25.71 4.32
CA ARG A 59 -2.69 -25.79 3.31
C ARG A 59 -2.19 -25.18 1.99
N GLY A 60 -2.23 -25.99 0.93
CA GLY A 60 -1.76 -25.64 -0.40
C GLY A 60 -0.28 -25.94 -0.68
N GLY A 61 0.48 -26.39 0.32
CA GLY A 61 1.81 -26.98 0.12
C GLY A 61 2.97 -25.99 -0.03
N TYR A 62 2.75 -24.68 0.15
CA TYR A 62 3.82 -23.68 0.08
C TYR A 62 3.45 -22.37 0.77
N LEU A 63 4.50 -21.58 1.08
CA LEU A 63 4.41 -20.17 1.44
C LEU A 63 4.64 -19.30 0.20
N LEU A 64 3.88 -18.22 0.06
CA LEU A 64 4.10 -17.19 -0.97
C LEU A 64 4.75 -15.96 -0.33
N CYS A 65 5.95 -15.62 -0.78
CA CYS A 65 6.79 -14.59 -0.21
C CYS A 65 6.97 -13.40 -1.16
N PHE A 66 6.89 -12.19 -0.62
CA PHE A 66 7.21 -10.93 -1.28
C PHE A 66 8.28 -10.21 -0.47
N LEU A 67 9.50 -10.16 -1.00
CA LEU A 67 10.65 -9.54 -0.36
C LEU A 67 11.09 -8.29 -1.13
N ASP A 68 11.01 -7.12 -0.50
CA ASP A 68 11.47 -5.86 -1.07
C ASP A 68 12.57 -5.18 -0.25
N ASP A 69 13.36 -4.36 -0.95
CA ASP A 69 14.44 -3.53 -0.41
C ASP A 69 13.99 -2.07 -0.19
N GLY A 70 12.69 -1.86 0.06
CA GLY A 70 12.12 -0.53 0.27
C GLY A 70 12.48 0.09 1.61
N SER A 71 11.78 1.17 1.97
CA SER A 71 12.04 1.93 3.20
C SER A 71 11.76 1.19 4.50
N GLY A 72 11.08 0.04 4.44
CA GLY A 72 10.58 -0.68 5.61
C GLY A 72 9.62 0.17 6.46
N MET A 73 9.34 -0.31 7.67
CA MET A 73 8.43 0.33 8.63
C MET A 73 9.00 0.27 10.05
N ASP A 74 8.87 1.37 10.78
CA ASP A 74 9.15 1.41 12.22
C ASP A 74 7.99 0.78 13.02
N PRO A 75 8.12 0.57 14.35
CA PRO A 75 7.06 -0.04 15.15
C PRO A 75 5.71 0.70 15.12
N ASN A 76 5.72 2.03 15.01
CA ASN A 76 4.49 2.83 14.94
C ASN A 76 3.84 2.72 13.56
N GLU A 77 4.63 2.80 12.49
CA GLU A 77 4.16 2.59 11.12
C GLU A 77 3.59 1.17 10.94
N THR A 78 4.22 0.17 11.56
CA THR A 78 3.75 -1.22 11.55
C THR A 78 2.41 -1.35 12.30
N ALA A 79 2.25 -0.67 13.44
CA ALA A 79 0.98 -0.63 14.17
C ALA A 79 -0.13 0.11 13.40
N ASP A 80 0.21 1.08 12.56
CA ASP A 80 -0.76 1.74 11.70
C ASP A 80 -1.31 0.80 10.62
N ILE A 81 -0.61 -0.30 10.27
CA ILE A 81 -1.11 -1.31 9.34
C ILE A 81 -2.43 -1.90 9.85
N ILE A 82 -2.57 -2.27 11.12
CA ILE A 82 -3.81 -2.89 11.59
C ILE A 82 -5.00 -1.92 11.64
N THR A 83 -4.77 -0.62 11.51
CA THR A 83 -5.84 0.38 11.47
C THR A 83 -6.43 0.47 10.06
N PHE A 84 -7.62 -0.08 9.87
CA PHE A 84 -8.31 -0.03 8.58
C PHE A 84 -8.66 1.41 8.18
N GLY A 85 -8.42 1.75 6.91
CA GLY A 85 -8.73 3.08 6.37
C GLY A 85 -7.73 4.18 6.70
N ARG A 86 -6.71 3.89 7.53
CA ARG A 86 -5.60 4.81 7.82
C ARG A 86 -4.51 4.64 6.75
N SER A 87 -4.14 5.74 6.10
CA SER A 87 -2.99 5.79 5.20
C SER A 87 -2.30 7.13 5.37
N THR A 88 -1.03 7.10 5.76
CA THR A 88 -0.14 8.27 5.80
C THR A 88 0.21 8.75 4.39
N LYS A 89 0.03 7.90 3.37
CA LYS A 89 0.25 8.22 1.95
C LYS A 89 -0.82 9.15 1.35
N ARG A 90 -1.84 9.56 2.13
CA ARG A 90 -2.85 10.54 1.71
C ARG A 90 -2.34 11.97 1.62
N ASP A 91 -1.09 12.24 2.01
CA ASP A 91 -0.49 13.55 1.80
C ASP A 91 -0.29 13.84 0.30
N GLU A 92 -0.95 14.91 -0.15
CA GLU A 92 -1.39 15.23 -1.52
C GLU A 92 -0.27 15.48 -2.56
N GLU A 93 1.00 15.21 -2.25
CA GLU A 93 2.14 15.55 -3.11
C GLU A 93 2.80 14.35 -3.81
N ASN A 94 2.56 13.12 -3.36
CA ASN A 94 3.20 11.94 -3.95
C ASN A 94 2.22 11.11 -4.78
N SER A 95 2.69 10.66 -5.94
CA SER A 95 1.98 9.74 -6.85
C SER A 95 2.00 8.30 -6.33
N HIS A 96 1.68 8.12 -5.04
CA HIS A 96 1.53 6.82 -4.41
C HIS A 96 0.30 6.10 -4.95
N ILE A 97 0.40 4.80 -5.11
CA ILE A 97 -0.70 3.95 -5.54
C ILE A 97 -1.64 3.69 -4.35
N GLY A 98 -1.07 3.40 -3.17
CA GLY A 98 -1.79 3.04 -1.97
C GLY A 98 -2.45 4.23 -1.25
N MET A 99 -3.71 4.52 -1.57
CA MET A 99 -4.45 5.65 -0.96
C MET A 99 -5.41 5.23 0.19
N TYR A 100 -5.86 3.98 0.16
CA TYR A 100 -7.01 3.54 0.97
C TYR A 100 -6.64 2.90 2.30
N GLY A 101 -5.39 2.45 2.48
CA GLY A 101 -4.97 1.73 3.69
C GLY A 101 -5.63 0.35 3.83
N ASN A 102 -5.99 -0.29 2.72
CA ASN A 102 -6.72 -1.56 2.70
C ASN A 102 -6.03 -2.69 1.90
N GLY A 103 -5.23 -2.34 0.89
CA GLY A 103 -4.68 -3.27 -0.11
C GLY A 103 -3.97 -4.50 0.47
N LEU A 104 -3.11 -4.32 1.47
CA LEU A 104 -2.43 -5.44 2.13
C LEU A 104 -3.42 -6.43 2.75
N LYS A 105 -4.48 -5.96 3.41
CA LYS A 105 -5.43 -6.81 4.13
C LYS A 105 -6.38 -7.52 3.17
N SER A 106 -6.99 -6.78 2.25
CA SER A 106 -7.88 -7.37 1.26
C SER A 106 -7.14 -8.33 0.33
N GLY A 107 -5.94 -7.95 -0.12
CA GLY A 107 -5.12 -8.77 -1.01
C GLY A 107 -4.60 -10.05 -0.34
N SER A 108 -3.97 -9.94 0.84
CA SER A 108 -3.45 -11.12 1.54
C SER A 108 -4.54 -12.12 1.93
N MET A 109 -5.66 -11.64 2.47
CA MET A 109 -6.78 -12.50 2.91
C MET A 109 -7.54 -13.13 1.72
N ARG A 110 -7.38 -12.58 0.51
CA ARG A 110 -7.87 -13.21 -0.73
C ARG A 110 -7.00 -14.39 -1.14
N ILE A 111 -5.69 -14.31 -0.92
CA ILE A 111 -4.70 -15.29 -1.39
C ILE A 111 -4.57 -16.47 -0.40
N GLY A 112 -4.49 -16.17 0.90
CA GLY A 112 -4.30 -17.17 1.95
C GLY A 112 -5.11 -16.85 3.20
N ASN A 113 -5.11 -17.78 4.14
CA ASN A 113 -5.76 -17.59 5.43
C ASN A 113 -4.91 -16.79 6.41
N ASP A 114 -3.58 -16.87 6.29
CA ASP A 114 -2.66 -16.31 7.26
C ASP A 114 -1.57 -15.47 6.58
N LEU A 115 -1.18 -14.39 7.26
CA LEU A 115 -0.22 -13.39 6.80
C LEU A 115 0.79 -13.10 7.91
N MET A 116 2.07 -13.09 7.55
CA MET A 116 3.13 -12.50 8.34
C MET A 116 3.83 -11.39 7.57
N VAL A 117 4.20 -10.32 8.27
CA VAL A 117 5.02 -9.24 7.74
C VAL A 117 6.21 -9.06 8.64
N PHE A 118 7.40 -9.26 8.09
CA PHE A 118 8.67 -8.92 8.72
C PHE A 118 9.18 -7.64 8.08
N THR A 119 9.50 -6.62 8.87
CA THR A 119 9.96 -5.34 8.34
C THR A 119 11.10 -4.77 9.18
N LYS A 120 12.04 -4.09 8.51
CA LYS A 120 13.22 -3.48 9.13
C LYS A 120 13.29 -2.02 8.71
N LYS A 121 13.46 -1.11 9.67
CA LYS A 121 13.70 0.31 9.43
C LYS A 121 14.54 0.91 10.55
N ASP A 122 15.58 1.66 10.17
CA ASP A 122 16.54 2.26 11.09
C ASP A 122 17.14 1.23 12.06
N LYS A 123 16.79 1.32 13.35
CA LYS A 123 17.32 0.46 14.42
C LYS A 123 16.32 -0.57 14.94
N ALA A 124 15.12 -0.62 14.35
CA ALA A 124 14.05 -1.49 14.78
C ALA A 124 13.65 -2.46 13.66
N MET A 125 13.21 -3.64 14.07
CA MET A 125 12.55 -4.61 13.20
C MET A 125 11.28 -5.09 13.89
N SER A 126 10.19 -5.22 13.14
CA SER A 126 8.89 -5.61 13.67
C SER A 126 8.32 -6.78 12.88
N CYS A 127 7.61 -7.65 13.58
CA CYS A 127 6.79 -8.66 12.95
C CYS A 127 5.32 -8.29 13.18
N LEU A 128 4.50 -8.40 12.15
CA LEU A 128 3.05 -8.35 12.26
C LEU A 128 2.52 -9.73 11.86
N PHE A 129 1.69 -10.31 12.72
CA PHE A 129 1.10 -11.62 12.46
C PHE A 129 -0.42 -11.55 12.44
N LEU A 130 -1.02 -11.75 11.27
CA LEU A 130 -2.47 -11.81 11.09
C LEU A 130 -2.84 -13.24 10.71
N SER A 131 -3.26 -14.04 11.70
CA SER A 131 -3.64 -15.43 11.47
C SER A 131 -5.12 -15.66 11.66
N ARG A 132 -5.82 -16.05 10.60
CA ARG A 132 -7.19 -16.54 10.74
C ARG A 132 -7.26 -17.87 11.47
N THR A 133 -6.27 -18.73 11.28
CA THR A 133 -6.17 -20.03 11.96
C THR A 133 -6.21 -19.86 13.47
N PHE A 134 -5.42 -18.92 14.01
CA PHE A 134 -5.46 -18.57 15.44
C PHE A 134 -6.86 -18.16 15.92
N HIS A 135 -7.56 -17.29 15.17
CA HIS A 135 -8.88 -16.82 15.56
C HIS A 135 -9.93 -17.93 15.50
N GLU A 136 -9.90 -18.77 14.47
CA GLU A 136 -10.84 -19.88 14.28
C GLU A 136 -10.63 -20.96 15.37
N GLU A 137 -9.38 -21.30 15.70
CA GLU A 137 -9.09 -22.33 16.71
C GLU A 137 -9.40 -21.89 18.15
N GLU A 138 -9.18 -20.61 18.47
CA GLU A 138 -9.42 -20.05 19.81
C GLU A 138 -10.83 -19.44 19.96
N GLY A 139 -11.64 -19.42 18.88
CA GLY A 139 -13.01 -18.90 18.89
C GLY A 139 -13.09 -17.39 19.13
N ILE A 140 -12.22 -16.61 18.48
CA ILE A 140 -12.07 -15.16 18.70
C ILE A 140 -12.79 -14.38 17.60
N ASP A 141 -13.82 -13.62 17.98
CA ASP A 141 -14.62 -12.79 17.05
C ASP A 141 -13.99 -11.41 16.75
N GLU A 142 -13.02 -10.96 17.56
CA GLU A 142 -12.29 -9.70 17.35
C GLU A 142 -11.01 -9.93 16.54
N VAL A 143 -10.51 -8.91 15.83
CA VAL A 143 -9.22 -9.03 15.13
C VAL A 143 -8.05 -8.69 16.08
N ILE A 144 -7.37 -9.73 16.56
CA ILE A 144 -6.18 -9.64 17.41
C ILE A 144 -4.92 -9.94 16.58
N VAL A 145 -3.92 -9.06 16.68
CA VAL A 145 -2.72 -9.12 15.83
C VAL A 145 -1.46 -9.03 16.70
N PRO A 146 -0.69 -10.12 16.88
CA PRO A 146 0.63 -10.05 17.49
C PRO A 146 1.56 -9.12 16.71
N LEU A 147 2.20 -8.18 17.42
CA LEU A 147 3.07 -7.17 16.82
C LEU A 147 4.35 -6.95 17.64
N PRO A 148 5.22 -7.97 17.78
CA PRO A 148 6.47 -7.81 18.51
C PRO A 148 7.48 -6.97 17.70
N SER A 149 8.23 -6.12 18.41
CA SER A 149 9.31 -5.31 17.85
C SER A 149 10.62 -5.55 18.58
N PHE A 150 11.73 -5.53 17.83
CA PHE A 150 13.07 -5.85 18.28
C PHE A 150 14.08 -4.82 17.80
N GLU A 151 15.19 -4.68 18.53
CA GLU A 151 16.36 -3.94 18.06
C GLU A 151 17.12 -4.77 17.02
N VAL A 152 17.46 -4.16 15.88
CA VAL A 152 18.09 -4.86 14.74
C VAL A 152 19.40 -5.55 15.13
N ASN A 153 20.26 -4.88 15.92
CA ASN A 153 21.60 -5.39 16.24
C ASN A 153 21.60 -6.42 17.37
N SER A 154 20.74 -6.24 18.37
CA SER A 154 20.78 -7.06 19.59
C SER A 154 19.75 -8.20 19.57
N ARG A 155 18.78 -8.14 18.64
CA ARG A 155 17.58 -8.99 18.58
C ARG A 155 16.74 -8.97 19.87
N LYS A 156 17.00 -8.01 20.76
CA LYS A 156 16.24 -7.85 22.00
C LYS A 156 14.94 -7.13 21.74
N PRO A 157 13.87 -7.47 22.47
CA PRO A 157 12.60 -6.76 22.35
C PRO A 157 12.74 -5.28 22.72
N VAL A 158 12.14 -4.40 21.92
CA VAL A 158 12.08 -2.94 22.17
C VAL A 158 11.28 -2.63 23.43
N SER A 159 10.24 -3.42 23.69
CA SER A 159 9.44 -3.35 24.92
C SER A 159 9.30 -4.75 25.51
N LYS A 160 9.79 -4.92 26.73
CA LYS A 160 9.66 -6.17 27.48
C LYS A 160 8.37 -6.18 28.29
N GLY A 161 7.73 -7.33 28.37
CA GLY A 161 6.60 -7.57 29.27
C GLY A 161 5.72 -8.72 28.81
N LYS A 162 4.70 -9.01 29.61
CA LYS A 162 3.75 -10.11 29.39
C LYS A 162 3.10 -10.08 28.00
N LYS A 163 2.85 -8.88 27.46
CA LYS A 163 2.34 -8.72 26.09
C LYS A 163 3.28 -9.36 25.07
N HIS A 164 4.58 -9.03 25.13
CA HIS A 164 5.56 -9.54 24.19
C HIS A 164 5.72 -11.07 24.28
N GLU A 165 5.69 -11.61 25.50
CA GLU A 165 5.73 -13.06 25.73
C GLU A 165 4.55 -13.76 25.05
N ILE A 166 3.33 -13.27 25.24
CA ILE A 166 2.13 -13.81 24.59
C ILE A 166 2.19 -13.66 23.06
N GLU A 167 2.65 -12.52 22.56
CA GLU A 167 2.81 -12.30 21.11
C GLU A 167 3.73 -13.35 20.48
N MET A 168 4.86 -13.64 21.12
CA MET A 168 5.81 -14.64 20.64
C MET A 168 5.28 -16.07 20.79
N GLU A 169 4.60 -16.39 21.89
CA GLU A 169 3.94 -17.69 22.07
C GLU A 169 2.91 -17.97 20.96
N LEU A 170 2.09 -16.97 20.60
CA LEU A 170 1.12 -17.08 19.51
C LEU A 170 1.81 -17.31 18.16
N ILE A 171 2.90 -16.58 17.89
CA ILE A 171 3.69 -16.76 16.67
C ILE A 171 4.26 -18.19 16.61
N TYR A 172 4.90 -18.67 17.68
CA TYR A 172 5.48 -20.01 17.68
C TYR A 172 4.44 -21.13 17.60
N LYS A 173 3.22 -20.89 18.10
CA LYS A 173 2.12 -21.86 18.05
C LYS A 173 1.46 -21.95 16.68
N TYR A 174 1.18 -20.81 16.05
CA TYR A 174 0.30 -20.73 14.86
C TYR A 174 1.00 -20.36 13.55
N SER A 175 2.22 -19.84 13.61
CA SER A 175 3.00 -19.55 12.42
C SER A 175 3.81 -20.76 11.95
N PRO A 176 4.34 -20.75 10.71
CA PRO A 176 5.26 -21.78 10.23
C PRO A 176 6.65 -21.74 10.90
N PHE A 177 6.88 -20.82 11.85
CA PHE A 177 8.16 -20.63 12.52
C PHE A 177 7.97 -20.87 14.02
N HIS A 178 8.39 -22.05 14.49
CA HIS A 178 8.01 -22.58 15.80
C HIS A 178 9.03 -22.27 16.90
N ASN A 179 10.12 -21.57 16.55
CA ASN A 179 11.14 -21.17 17.51
C ASN A 179 11.83 -19.87 17.09
N GLU A 180 12.64 -19.34 18.01
CA GLU A 180 13.36 -18.08 17.85
C GLU A 180 14.31 -18.09 16.64
N ALA A 181 14.97 -19.21 16.36
CA ALA A 181 15.91 -19.31 15.24
C ALA A 181 15.19 -19.21 13.89
N GLU A 182 14.15 -20.01 13.68
CA GLU A 182 13.32 -19.99 12.46
C GLU A 182 12.65 -18.61 12.24
N PHE A 183 12.20 -17.98 13.32
CA PHE A 183 11.59 -16.66 13.28
C PHE A 183 12.60 -15.58 12.84
N PHE A 184 13.79 -15.54 13.45
CA PHE A 184 14.79 -14.53 13.08
C PHE A 184 15.45 -14.79 11.72
N GLU A 185 15.48 -16.03 11.25
CA GLU A 185 15.91 -16.35 9.88
C GLU A 185 15.09 -15.55 8.84
N GLN A 186 13.82 -15.24 9.12
CA GLN A 186 13.00 -14.43 8.22
C GLN A 186 13.44 -12.96 8.16
N PHE A 187 13.92 -12.39 9.28
CA PHE A 187 14.53 -11.06 9.28
C PHE A 187 15.90 -11.04 8.58
N ASP A 188 16.64 -12.15 8.64
CA ASP A 188 17.95 -12.28 8.00
C ASP A 188 17.85 -12.31 6.46
N LYS A 189 16.69 -12.70 5.90
CA LYS A 189 16.39 -12.56 4.46
C LYS A 189 16.30 -11.09 4.00
N ILE A 190 16.10 -10.14 4.91
CA ILE A 190 16.14 -8.70 4.63
C ILE A 190 17.60 -8.24 4.79
N GLU A 191 18.39 -8.45 3.73
CA GLU A 191 19.84 -8.18 3.71
C GLU A 191 20.18 -6.69 3.79
N SER A 192 19.29 -5.81 3.33
CA SER A 192 19.43 -4.36 3.36
C SER A 192 19.20 -3.76 4.75
N GLU A 193 19.61 -2.50 4.94
CA GLU A 193 19.37 -1.75 6.19
C GLU A 193 17.87 -1.54 6.47
N SER A 194 17.05 -1.49 5.41
CA SER A 194 15.60 -1.46 5.48
C SER A 194 14.97 -2.36 4.42
N GLY A 195 13.75 -2.82 4.66
CA GLY A 195 13.01 -3.63 3.72
C GLY A 195 11.84 -4.33 4.38
N THR A 196 11.06 -5.04 3.57
CA THR A 196 9.89 -5.78 4.04
C THR A 196 9.81 -7.16 3.37
N LEU A 197 9.57 -8.18 4.18
CA LEU A 197 9.22 -9.53 3.76
C LEU A 197 7.78 -9.82 4.19
N VAL A 198 6.91 -9.97 3.21
CA VAL A 198 5.53 -10.43 3.41
C VAL A 198 5.45 -11.92 3.07
N ILE A 199 4.87 -12.71 3.96
CA ILE A 199 4.67 -14.15 3.81
C ILE A 199 3.18 -14.43 3.96
N ILE A 200 2.58 -15.00 2.92
CA ILE A 200 1.20 -15.49 2.93
C ILE A 200 1.26 -17.01 2.90
N TYR A 201 0.43 -17.67 3.71
CA TYR A 201 0.35 -19.13 3.75
C TYR A 201 -1.07 -19.60 4.08
N ASN A 202 -1.24 -20.92 4.09
CA ASN A 202 -2.55 -21.57 4.13
C ASN A 202 -3.44 -21.10 2.97
N MET A 203 -3.00 -21.42 1.76
CA MET A 203 -3.55 -20.92 0.50
C MET A 203 -5.01 -21.28 0.32
N LYS A 204 -5.75 -20.42 -0.39
CA LYS A 204 -7.09 -20.78 -0.87
C LYS A 204 -6.98 -21.91 -1.91
N LEU A 205 -7.92 -22.84 -1.79
CA LEU A 205 -8.00 -24.04 -2.63
C LEU A 205 -9.26 -23.97 -3.48
N LEU A 206 -9.18 -24.52 -4.68
CA LEU A 206 -10.32 -24.82 -5.54
C LEU A 206 -11.10 -26.04 -5.01
N ASP A 207 -12.27 -26.31 -5.58
CA ASP A 207 -13.12 -27.46 -5.20
C ASP A 207 -12.42 -28.82 -5.40
N ASN A 208 -11.44 -28.88 -6.30
CA ASN A 208 -10.61 -30.08 -6.51
C ASN A 208 -9.50 -30.25 -5.45
N GLY A 209 -9.40 -29.34 -4.48
CA GLY A 209 -8.42 -29.36 -3.40
C GLY A 209 -7.04 -28.79 -3.77
N LEU A 210 -6.83 -28.34 -5.00
CA LEU A 210 -5.56 -27.74 -5.44
C LEU A 210 -5.55 -26.22 -5.17
N PRO A 211 -4.36 -25.61 -4.95
CA PRO A 211 -4.23 -24.15 -4.84
C PRO A 211 -4.73 -23.41 -6.08
N GLU A 212 -5.28 -22.21 -5.87
CA GLU A 212 -5.66 -21.33 -7.00
C GLU A 212 -4.45 -20.83 -7.82
N LEU A 213 -3.27 -20.85 -7.22
CA LEU A 213 -2.00 -20.48 -7.85
C LEU A 213 -1.16 -21.73 -8.10
N ASP A 214 -0.95 -22.04 -9.38
CA ASP A 214 -0.04 -23.08 -9.83
C ASP A 214 1.39 -22.53 -9.90
N VAL A 215 2.27 -23.11 -9.11
CA VAL A 215 3.69 -22.74 -9.00
C VAL A 215 4.62 -23.86 -9.47
N LEU A 216 4.06 -24.93 -10.04
CA LEU A 216 4.78 -26.14 -10.43
C LEU A 216 4.90 -26.26 -11.95
N SER A 217 3.88 -25.85 -12.72
CA SER A 217 3.89 -26.00 -14.19
C SER A 217 4.99 -25.21 -14.88
N ASP A 218 5.31 -24.00 -14.39
CA ASP A 218 6.46 -23.22 -14.83
C ASP A 218 7.30 -22.82 -13.60
N PRO A 219 8.54 -23.32 -13.46
CA PRO A 219 9.38 -23.03 -12.31
C PRO A 219 9.79 -21.55 -12.22
N TRP A 220 9.53 -20.76 -13.25
CA TRP A 220 9.80 -19.33 -13.28
C TRP A 220 8.54 -18.48 -13.24
N ASP A 221 7.35 -19.03 -13.01
CA ASP A 221 6.11 -18.26 -13.02
C ASP A 221 5.21 -18.62 -11.83
N ILE A 222 4.18 -17.81 -11.66
CA ILE A 222 3.04 -18.08 -10.79
C ILE A 222 1.82 -17.99 -11.70
N ILE A 223 1.19 -19.14 -11.96
CA ILE A 223 0.12 -19.29 -12.94
C ILE A 223 -1.22 -19.37 -12.22
N SER A 224 -2.25 -18.74 -12.77
CA SER A 224 -3.62 -18.96 -12.29
C SER A 224 -4.08 -20.35 -12.71
N ALA A 225 -4.42 -21.21 -11.76
CA ALA A 225 -4.92 -22.57 -12.02
C ALA A 225 -6.33 -22.55 -12.62
N HIS A 226 -7.10 -21.49 -12.34
CA HIS A 226 -8.43 -21.26 -12.91
C HIS A 226 -8.54 -19.80 -13.39
N PRO A 227 -8.02 -19.46 -14.58
CA PRO A 227 -8.26 -18.15 -15.15
C PRO A 227 -9.78 -17.98 -15.31
N SER A 228 -10.31 -16.83 -14.86
CA SER A 228 -11.76 -16.56 -14.91
C SER A 228 -12.29 -16.80 -16.34
N ALA A 229 -13.22 -17.75 -16.48
CA ALA A 229 -13.78 -18.18 -17.76
C ALA A 229 -14.72 -17.15 -18.41
N GLU A 230 -15.01 -16.03 -17.75
CA GLU A 230 -15.93 -14.99 -18.26
C GLU A 230 -15.33 -14.12 -19.38
N GLU A 231 -14.11 -14.41 -19.84
CA GLU A 231 -13.50 -13.77 -21.00
C GLU A 231 -12.95 -14.78 -22.03
N ASP A 232 -13.59 -15.94 -22.15
CA ASP A 232 -13.52 -16.75 -23.37
C ASP A 232 -14.34 -16.04 -24.46
N SER A 233 -13.81 -14.92 -24.96
CA SER A 233 -14.11 -14.49 -26.33
C SER A 233 -13.42 -15.46 -27.29
N ASP A 234 -13.89 -15.54 -28.54
CA ASP A 234 -13.26 -16.31 -29.64
C ASP A 234 -11.76 -15.96 -29.86
N GLU A 235 -11.18 -15.00 -29.12
CA GLU A 235 -9.82 -14.47 -29.24
C GLU A 235 -8.77 -15.14 -28.33
N GLY A 236 -9.21 -16.04 -27.43
CA GLY A 236 -8.34 -16.83 -26.55
C GLY A 236 -7.89 -16.11 -25.28
N LEU A 237 -7.42 -16.89 -24.29
CA LEU A 237 -7.07 -16.37 -22.98
C LEU A 237 -5.83 -15.46 -23.01
N MET A 238 -6.01 -14.20 -22.61
CA MET A 238 -4.92 -13.22 -22.53
C MET A 238 -3.80 -13.66 -21.56
N PRO A 239 -2.50 -13.53 -21.93
CA PRO A 239 -1.39 -13.99 -21.11
C PRO A 239 -1.40 -13.41 -19.69
N GLU A 240 -1.76 -12.14 -19.56
CA GLU A 240 -1.78 -11.41 -18.28
C GLU A 240 -2.89 -11.85 -17.34
N ARG A 241 -3.87 -12.63 -17.81
CA ARG A 241 -4.90 -13.26 -16.96
C ARG A 241 -4.49 -14.63 -16.45
N LYS A 242 -3.49 -15.26 -17.08
CA LYS A 242 -2.99 -16.59 -16.72
C LYS A 242 -1.63 -16.56 -16.02
N SER A 243 -0.72 -15.71 -16.48
CA SER A 243 0.67 -15.64 -16.04
C SER A 243 0.91 -14.37 -15.23
N PHE A 244 1.32 -14.52 -13.96
CA PHE A 244 1.65 -13.38 -13.13
C PHE A 244 2.90 -12.66 -13.66
N ARG A 245 3.85 -13.40 -14.26
CA ARG A 245 5.00 -12.83 -14.97
C ARG A 245 4.58 -11.95 -16.15
N ALA A 246 3.58 -12.36 -16.94
CA ALA A 246 3.05 -11.53 -18.02
C ALA A 246 2.37 -10.28 -17.45
N TYR A 247 1.52 -10.44 -16.43
CA TYR A 247 0.80 -9.34 -15.81
C TYR A 247 1.75 -8.28 -15.21
N THR A 248 2.70 -8.71 -14.38
CA THR A 248 3.70 -7.83 -13.75
C THR A 248 4.64 -7.16 -14.75
N ALA A 249 4.78 -7.70 -15.97
CA ALA A 249 5.56 -7.04 -17.00
C ALA A 249 4.92 -5.72 -17.48
N ILE A 250 3.60 -5.56 -17.34
CA ILE A 250 2.85 -4.41 -17.84
C ILE A 250 2.07 -3.66 -16.76
N VAL A 251 2.12 -4.12 -15.50
CA VAL A 251 1.35 -3.58 -14.37
C VAL A 251 1.63 -2.09 -14.13
N TYR A 252 2.80 -1.60 -14.57
CA TYR A 252 3.17 -0.19 -14.48
C TYR A 252 3.45 0.43 -15.84
N GLU A 253 2.88 1.62 -16.07
CA GLU A 253 3.14 2.41 -17.29
C GLU A 253 4.64 2.76 -17.38
N ASN A 254 5.21 3.18 -16.25
CA ASN A 254 6.61 3.52 -16.08
C ASN A 254 7.24 2.59 -15.03
N PRO A 255 7.80 1.45 -15.45
CA PRO A 255 8.44 0.50 -14.54
C PRO A 255 9.85 1.00 -14.16
N SER A 256 10.09 1.20 -12.87
CA SER A 256 11.40 1.54 -12.29
C SER A 256 11.92 0.44 -11.37
N MET A 257 11.04 -0.09 -10.49
CA MET A 257 11.31 -1.22 -9.61
C MET A 257 11.51 -2.51 -10.43
N LYS A 258 12.57 -3.26 -10.11
CA LYS A 258 12.86 -4.56 -10.72
C LYS A 258 12.01 -5.64 -10.04
N ILE A 259 11.28 -6.41 -10.82
CA ILE A 259 10.46 -7.52 -10.32
C ILE A 259 11.16 -8.84 -10.67
N TYR A 260 11.31 -9.72 -9.70
CA TYR A 260 11.77 -11.10 -9.88
C TYR A 260 10.66 -12.04 -9.42
N ILE A 261 10.37 -13.07 -10.22
CA ILE A 261 9.43 -14.13 -9.87
C ILE A 261 10.19 -15.45 -9.91
N GLN A 262 10.12 -16.23 -8.82
CA GLN A 262 10.84 -17.49 -8.66
C GLN A 262 12.33 -17.37 -9.04
N GLY A 263 12.98 -16.31 -8.53
CA GLY A 263 14.40 -16.01 -8.80
C GLY A 263 14.73 -15.48 -10.21
N LYS A 264 13.77 -15.43 -11.15
CA LYS A 264 14.01 -14.97 -12.52
C LYS A 264 13.41 -13.60 -12.78
N LYS A 265 14.25 -12.66 -13.24
CA LYS A 265 13.86 -11.28 -13.55
C LYS A 265 12.70 -11.22 -14.55
N VAL A 266 11.67 -10.45 -14.23
CA VAL A 266 10.57 -10.11 -15.15
C VAL A 266 11.04 -9.04 -16.13
N ARG A 267 10.79 -9.25 -17.42
CA ARG A 267 11.08 -8.27 -18.46
C ARG A 267 9.93 -7.26 -18.54
N THR A 268 9.95 -6.27 -17.66
CA THR A 268 8.97 -5.17 -17.66
C THR A 268 9.01 -4.38 -18.97
N LYS A 269 7.84 -3.93 -19.43
CA LYS A 269 7.65 -3.28 -20.73
C LYS A 269 6.90 -1.96 -20.53
N ARG A 270 7.30 -0.94 -21.30
CA ARG A 270 6.43 0.21 -21.56
C ARG A 270 5.63 -0.12 -22.81
N LEU A 271 4.33 -0.36 -22.68
CA LEU A 271 3.48 -0.82 -23.80
C LEU A 271 3.59 0.09 -25.03
N ALA A 272 3.64 1.41 -24.83
CA ALA A 272 3.83 2.39 -25.91
C ALA A 272 5.09 2.15 -26.77
N CYS A 273 6.13 1.51 -26.21
CA CYS A 273 7.37 1.18 -26.93
C CYS A 273 7.31 -0.19 -27.64
N CYS A 274 6.26 -0.97 -27.43
CA CYS A 274 6.06 -2.30 -28.02
C CYS A 274 5.14 -2.27 -29.24
N LEU A 275 4.57 -1.11 -29.59
CA LEU A 275 3.63 -0.96 -30.69
C LEU A 275 4.31 -0.46 -31.95
N TYR A 276 3.80 -0.87 -33.12
CA TYR A 276 4.18 -0.32 -34.40
C TYR A 276 3.53 1.04 -34.63
N LYS A 277 4.33 2.01 -35.10
CA LYS A 277 3.93 3.41 -35.38
C LYS A 277 3.10 4.03 -34.25
N PRO A 278 3.61 4.10 -33.01
CA PRO A 278 2.88 4.70 -31.91
C PRO A 278 2.66 6.20 -32.18
N LYS A 279 1.44 6.68 -31.94
CA LYS A 279 1.04 8.08 -32.06
C LYS A 279 0.38 8.53 -30.76
N MET A 280 0.76 9.73 -30.31
CA MET A 280 0.22 10.35 -29.11
C MET A 280 -0.80 11.43 -29.48
N TYR A 281 -1.93 11.41 -28.79
CA TYR A 281 -3.02 12.37 -28.90
C TYR A 281 -3.27 12.98 -27.52
N LYS A 282 -3.28 14.31 -27.44
CA LYS A 282 -3.56 15.03 -26.20
C LYS A 282 -5.04 15.36 -26.14
N TYR A 283 -5.72 14.83 -25.13
CA TYR A 283 -7.13 15.09 -24.86
C TYR A 283 -7.29 16.06 -23.70
N SER A 284 -7.84 17.24 -23.95
CA SER A 284 -8.13 18.23 -22.91
C SER A 284 -9.31 17.78 -22.06
N SER A 285 -9.08 17.62 -20.76
CA SER A 285 -10.13 17.18 -19.82
C SER A 285 -10.65 18.34 -18.98
N ASN A 286 -11.90 18.73 -19.24
CA ASN A 286 -12.60 19.73 -18.42
C ASN A 286 -12.69 19.28 -16.96
N ARG A 287 -12.94 17.99 -16.71
CA ARG A 287 -13.01 17.44 -15.35
C ARG A 287 -11.68 17.58 -14.61
N PHE A 288 -10.56 17.33 -15.29
CA PHE A 288 -9.23 17.48 -14.68
C PHE A 288 -8.97 18.95 -14.36
N LYS A 289 -9.29 19.86 -15.30
CA LYS A 289 -9.17 21.30 -15.06
C LYS A 289 -10.00 21.77 -13.86
N THR A 290 -11.30 21.46 -13.82
CA THR A 290 -12.18 21.89 -12.72
C THR A 290 -11.76 21.33 -11.37
N ARG A 291 -11.30 20.07 -11.29
CA ARG A 291 -10.78 19.50 -10.04
C ARG A 291 -9.51 20.21 -9.56
N ALA A 292 -8.56 20.45 -10.47
CA ALA A 292 -7.35 21.19 -10.12
C ALA A 292 -7.66 22.63 -9.65
N GLU A 293 -8.65 23.30 -10.25
CA GLU A 293 -9.11 24.63 -9.82
C GLU A 293 -9.72 24.59 -8.40
N MET A 294 -10.56 23.60 -8.11
CA MET A 294 -11.12 23.40 -6.77
C MET A 294 -10.04 23.13 -5.71
N ASP A 295 -9.06 22.28 -6.02
CA ASP A 295 -7.96 21.94 -5.11
C ASP A 295 -7.07 23.15 -4.80
N VAL A 296 -6.80 23.99 -5.82
CA VAL A 296 -6.10 25.26 -5.64
C VAL A 296 -6.91 26.22 -4.78
N SER A 297 -8.21 26.37 -5.06
CA SER A 297 -9.08 27.26 -4.28
C SER A 297 -9.10 26.86 -2.80
N LYS A 298 -9.27 25.56 -2.53
CA LYS A 298 -9.24 25.01 -1.17
C LYS A 298 -7.89 25.27 -0.48
N SER A 299 -6.78 25.01 -1.18
CA SER A 299 -5.44 25.22 -0.62
C SER A 299 -5.15 26.70 -0.32
N LYS A 300 -5.65 27.61 -1.15
CA LYS A 300 -5.57 29.06 -0.90
C LYS A 300 -6.39 29.48 0.31
N GLU A 301 -7.59 28.92 0.47
CA GLU A 301 -8.43 29.16 1.65
C GLU A 301 -7.77 28.64 2.93
N ASP A 302 -7.22 27.42 2.90
CA ASP A 302 -6.49 26.82 4.01
C ASP A 302 -5.25 27.65 4.40
N ALA A 303 -4.49 28.14 3.41
CA ALA A 303 -3.35 29.03 3.64
C ALA A 303 -3.79 30.37 4.25
N LYS A 304 -4.90 30.96 3.78
CA LYS A 304 -5.46 32.20 4.34
C LYS A 304 -5.92 32.02 5.78
N ASN A 305 -6.59 30.89 6.07
CA ASN A 305 -7.06 30.55 7.41
C ASN A 305 -5.89 30.31 8.38
N ALA A 306 -4.85 29.60 7.93
CA ALA A 306 -3.63 29.39 8.71
C ALA A 306 -2.89 30.72 8.99
N GLU A 307 -2.80 31.60 8.00
CA GLU A 307 -2.21 32.94 8.15
C GLU A 307 -2.98 33.80 9.16
N HIS A 308 -4.32 33.76 9.15
CA HIS A 308 -5.14 34.46 10.14
C HIS A 308 -4.88 33.93 11.55
N ARG A 309 -4.85 32.60 11.74
CA ARG A 309 -4.56 31.96 13.03
C ARG A 309 -3.16 32.32 13.54
N ALA A 310 -2.16 32.33 12.65
CA ALA A 310 -0.80 32.73 13.01
C ALA A 310 -0.73 34.20 13.47
N LYS A 311 -1.36 35.13 12.74
CA LYS A 311 -1.42 36.55 13.12
C LYS A 311 -2.12 36.77 14.46
N GLU A 312 -3.21 36.05 14.71
CA GLU A 312 -3.94 36.14 15.98
C GLU A 312 -3.07 35.65 17.16
N ALA A 313 -2.38 34.51 17.00
CA ALA A 313 -1.50 33.98 18.03
C ALA A 313 -0.30 34.90 18.30
N GLU A 314 0.28 35.51 17.27
CA GLU A 314 1.34 36.50 17.43
C GLU A 314 0.87 37.77 18.14
N SER A 315 -0.34 38.25 17.80
CA SER A 315 -0.95 39.40 18.48
C SER A 315 -1.19 39.10 19.96
N LYS A 316 -1.69 37.90 20.29
CA LYS A 316 -1.84 37.44 21.68
C LYS A 316 -0.49 37.38 22.41
N ALA A 317 0.55 36.84 21.78
CA ALA A 317 1.89 36.79 22.37
C ALA A 317 2.44 38.19 22.66
N LYS A 318 2.31 39.13 21.72
CA LYS A 318 2.69 40.55 21.91
C LYS A 318 1.88 41.23 23.01
N HIS A 319 0.59 40.93 23.10
CA HIS A 319 -0.25 41.50 24.15
C HIS A 319 0.16 41.00 25.54
N ILE A 320 0.48 39.71 25.68
CA ILE A 320 1.01 39.14 26.93
C ILE A 320 2.35 39.82 27.28
N GLU A 321 3.24 39.99 26.31
CA GLU A 321 4.53 40.69 26.49
C GLU A 321 4.35 42.14 27.00
N SER A 322 3.31 42.84 26.55
CA SER A 322 3.01 44.22 26.95
C SER A 322 2.38 44.36 28.35
N LYS A 323 1.83 43.28 28.93
CA LYS A 323 1.18 43.31 30.25
C LYS A 323 2.19 43.04 31.36
N GLN A 324 2.60 44.07 32.10
CA GLN A 324 3.33 43.91 33.36
C GLN A 324 2.35 43.73 34.53
N GLY A 325 2.13 42.49 34.97
CA GLY A 325 1.34 42.23 36.18
C GLY A 325 1.27 40.75 36.53
N GLY A 326 1.92 40.36 37.63
CA GLY A 326 1.93 39.00 38.18
C GLY A 326 3.30 38.53 38.66
N SER A 327 3.37 37.33 39.24
CA SER A 327 4.63 36.67 39.60
C SER A 327 5.53 36.52 38.36
N LEU A 328 6.75 37.09 38.41
CA LEU A 328 7.74 37.10 37.32
C LEU A 328 7.97 35.73 36.66
N LYS A 329 7.85 34.64 37.44
CA LYS A 329 8.09 33.27 36.97
C LYS A 329 6.93 32.72 36.12
N GLU A 330 5.70 32.96 36.54
CA GLU A 330 4.49 32.47 35.85
C GLU A 330 4.26 33.22 34.54
N HIS A 331 4.41 34.55 34.59
CA HIS A 331 4.30 35.41 33.41
C HIS A 331 5.32 35.04 32.33
N ARG A 332 6.57 34.77 32.71
CA ARG A 332 7.63 34.35 31.78
C ARG A 332 7.33 32.98 31.15
N ALA A 333 6.75 32.05 31.90
CA ALA A 333 6.37 30.73 31.38
C ALA A 333 5.17 30.82 30.43
N GLU A 334 4.19 31.67 30.71
CA GLU A 334 3.05 31.95 29.84
C GLU A 334 3.48 32.62 28.52
N LEU A 335 4.31 33.66 28.59
CA LEU A 335 4.85 34.33 27.41
C LEU A 335 5.63 33.36 26.52
N ARG A 336 6.49 32.52 27.10
CA ARG A 336 7.27 31.53 26.33
C ARG A 336 6.36 30.53 25.61
N ARG A 337 5.30 30.06 26.26
CA ARG A 337 4.30 29.16 25.65
C ARG A 337 3.57 29.85 24.50
N ALA A 338 3.12 31.10 24.69
CA ALA A 338 2.44 31.88 23.66
C ALA A 338 3.35 32.15 22.45
N GLN A 339 4.62 32.52 22.68
CA GLN A 339 5.62 32.73 21.62
C GLN A 339 5.92 31.44 20.86
N GLN A 340 6.09 30.31 21.56
CA GLN A 340 6.31 29.02 20.92
C GLN A 340 5.12 28.60 20.05
N HIS A 341 3.90 28.73 20.57
CA HIS A 341 2.68 28.41 19.82
C HIS A 341 2.51 29.31 18.59
N ALA A 342 2.77 30.62 18.72
CA ALA A 342 2.76 31.54 17.59
C ALA A 342 3.80 31.16 16.52
N ALA A 343 5.02 30.78 16.94
CA ALA A 343 6.08 30.34 16.03
C ALA A 343 5.75 29.03 15.30
N GLU A 344 5.04 28.10 15.95
CA GLU A 344 4.53 26.87 15.33
C GLU A 344 3.45 27.18 14.29
N LEU A 345 2.45 27.99 14.64
CA LEU A 345 1.40 28.40 13.70
C LEU A 345 1.94 29.21 12.51
N ARG A 346 2.96 30.04 12.73
CA ARG A 346 3.63 30.77 11.64
C ARG A 346 4.35 29.82 10.68
N ARG A 347 5.00 28.75 11.19
CA ARG A 347 5.61 27.71 10.37
C ARG A 347 4.55 26.96 9.55
N ASP A 348 3.44 26.57 10.17
CA ASP A 348 2.31 25.92 9.47
C ASP A 348 1.73 26.82 8.36
N ALA A 349 1.49 28.10 8.65
CA ALA A 349 0.98 29.06 7.67
C ALA A 349 1.93 29.23 6.48
N LYS A 350 3.25 29.28 6.72
CA LYS A 350 4.27 29.35 5.66
C LYS A 350 4.23 28.10 4.78
N LEU A 351 4.19 26.90 5.37
CA LEU A 351 4.12 25.64 4.62
C LEU A 351 2.86 25.56 3.75
N LYS A 352 1.69 25.91 4.31
CA LYS A 352 0.43 25.94 3.57
C LYS A 352 0.42 26.95 2.42
N LYS A 353 1.06 28.10 2.63
CA LYS A 353 1.24 29.10 1.56
C LYS A 353 2.13 28.57 0.44
N GLU A 354 3.28 27.97 0.77
CA GLU A 354 4.18 27.38 -0.21
C GLU A 354 3.49 26.26 -1.01
N LEU A 355 2.67 25.43 -0.35
CA LEU A 355 1.83 24.41 -0.99
C LEU A 355 0.80 25.04 -1.95
N ALA A 356 0.07 26.07 -1.52
CA ALA A 356 -0.91 26.76 -2.35
C ALA A 356 -0.24 27.38 -3.59
N ASP A 357 0.92 28.03 -3.41
CA ASP A 357 1.70 28.63 -4.50
C ASP A 357 2.23 27.56 -5.48
N ARG A 358 2.65 26.38 -4.98
CA ARG A 358 3.01 25.23 -5.82
C ARG A 358 1.84 24.75 -6.67
N LYS A 359 0.66 24.53 -6.07
CA LYS A 359 -0.54 24.08 -6.80
C LYS A 359 -1.02 25.12 -7.81
N GLU A 360 -0.90 26.40 -7.50
CA GLU A 360 -1.24 27.47 -8.45
C GLU A 360 -0.28 27.49 -9.66
N ARG A 361 1.01 27.20 -9.44
CA ARG A 361 1.96 27.03 -10.56
C ARG A 361 1.60 25.81 -11.41
N SER A 362 1.29 24.67 -10.79
CA SER A 362 0.91 23.46 -11.54
C SER A 362 -0.41 23.61 -12.29
N LEU A 363 -1.33 24.47 -11.83
CA LEU A 363 -2.58 24.77 -12.53
C LEU A 363 -2.34 25.36 -13.94
N LYS A 364 -1.23 26.07 -14.15
CA LYS A 364 -0.86 26.64 -15.46
C LYS A 364 -0.49 25.58 -16.49
N GLU A 365 -0.14 24.38 -16.06
CA GLU A 365 0.19 23.28 -16.95
C GLU A 365 -1.06 22.74 -17.67
N PRO A 366 -0.96 22.31 -18.94
CA PRO A 366 -2.07 21.72 -19.66
C PRO A 366 -2.70 20.52 -18.92
N LYS A 367 -4.01 20.58 -18.66
CA LYS A 367 -4.77 19.51 -18.01
C LYS A 367 -5.28 18.51 -19.04
N THR A 368 -4.33 17.78 -19.61
CA THR A 368 -4.56 16.83 -20.70
C THR A 368 -4.31 15.39 -20.28
N LEU A 369 -5.09 14.48 -20.83
CA LEU A 369 -4.80 13.04 -20.86
C LEU A 369 -4.04 12.72 -22.14
N ASN A 370 -3.02 11.89 -22.05
CA ASN A 370 -2.26 11.44 -23.22
C ASN A 370 -2.78 10.06 -23.64
N PHE A 371 -3.33 9.96 -24.85
CA PHE A 371 -3.69 8.69 -25.46
C PHE A 371 -2.60 8.29 -26.43
N ILE A 372 -2.05 7.09 -26.27
CA ILE A 372 -1.03 6.55 -27.16
C ILE A 372 -1.62 5.34 -27.86
N PHE A 373 -1.72 5.41 -29.19
CA PHE A 373 -2.22 4.32 -30.03
C PHE A 373 -1.12 3.83 -30.94
N GLY A 374 -1.09 2.53 -31.19
CA GLY A 374 -0.22 1.90 -32.17
C GLY A 374 -0.72 0.50 -32.48
N VAL A 375 -0.11 -0.16 -33.45
CA VAL A 375 -0.54 -1.49 -33.90
C VAL A 375 0.29 -2.56 -33.20
N ASN A 376 -0.35 -3.52 -32.53
CA ASN A 376 0.32 -4.70 -32.02
C ASN A 376 0.59 -5.68 -33.19
N LEU A 377 1.83 -5.75 -33.66
CA LEU A 377 2.20 -6.65 -34.75
C LEU A 377 2.53 -8.06 -34.27
N ASP A 378 2.92 -8.22 -33.00
CA ASP A 378 3.31 -9.52 -32.44
C ASP A 378 2.08 -10.41 -32.26
N ASN A 379 0.98 -9.85 -31.76
CA ASN A 379 -0.32 -10.52 -31.76
C ASN A 379 -1.46 -9.53 -31.96
N ARG A 380 -2.16 -9.65 -33.09
CA ARG A 380 -3.24 -8.72 -33.47
C ARG A 380 -4.53 -8.93 -32.70
N SER A 381 -4.78 -10.13 -32.16
CA SER A 381 -5.96 -10.37 -31.30
C SER A 381 -5.76 -9.79 -29.89
N HIS A 382 -4.51 -9.53 -29.50
CA HIS A 382 -4.17 -8.88 -28.23
C HIS A 382 -4.22 -7.36 -28.41
N ASP A 383 -5.41 -6.83 -28.69
CA ASP A 383 -5.68 -5.42 -28.89
C ASP A 383 -6.77 -4.89 -27.93
N GLY A 384 -6.92 -3.57 -27.90
CA GLY A 384 -7.76 -2.86 -26.95
C GLY A 384 -6.97 -1.82 -26.15
N VAL A 385 -7.66 -1.12 -25.27
CA VAL A 385 -7.11 -0.03 -24.48
C VAL A 385 -6.63 -0.53 -23.12
N PHE A 386 -5.43 -0.08 -22.76
CA PHE A 386 -4.85 -0.25 -21.43
C PHE A 386 -4.98 1.08 -20.69
N VAL A 387 -5.69 1.06 -19.57
CA VAL A 387 -5.95 2.26 -18.76
C VAL A 387 -5.11 2.21 -17.50
N TYR A 388 -4.23 3.19 -17.34
CA TYR A 388 -3.42 3.36 -16.13
C TYR A 388 -3.98 4.51 -15.28
N ASN A 389 -3.98 4.33 -13.96
CA ASN A 389 -4.27 5.37 -12.98
C ASN A 389 -3.07 5.50 -12.03
N CYS A 390 -2.51 6.70 -11.87
CA CYS A 390 -1.28 6.91 -11.10
C CYS A 390 -0.14 5.92 -11.47
N SER A 391 0.07 5.70 -12.78
CA SER A 391 1.01 4.71 -13.34
C SER A 391 0.68 3.23 -13.10
N ARG A 392 -0.41 2.88 -12.40
CA ARG A 392 -0.87 1.51 -12.14
C ARG A 392 -1.94 1.08 -13.14
N LEU A 393 -1.77 -0.09 -13.77
CA LEU A 393 -2.74 -0.66 -14.71
C LEU A 393 -4.06 -0.93 -13.98
N ILE A 394 -5.20 -0.46 -14.51
CA ILE A 394 -6.53 -0.69 -13.91
C ILE A 394 -7.39 -1.57 -14.82
N LYS A 395 -7.32 -1.30 -16.13
CA LYS A 395 -8.04 -2.06 -17.16
C LYS A 395 -7.10 -2.42 -18.29
N MET A 396 -7.26 -3.61 -18.86
CA MET A 396 -6.49 -4.12 -19.99
C MET A 396 -7.44 -4.72 -21.03
N TYR A 397 -7.04 -4.64 -22.30
CA TYR A 397 -7.81 -5.19 -23.43
C TYR A 397 -9.24 -4.63 -23.60
N GLU A 398 -9.49 -3.40 -23.13
CA GLU A 398 -10.82 -2.80 -23.26
C GLU A 398 -11.08 -2.38 -24.71
N LYS A 399 -12.01 -3.05 -25.40
CA LYS A 399 -12.42 -2.67 -26.75
C LYS A 399 -13.19 -1.36 -26.71
N VAL A 400 -12.82 -0.40 -27.58
CA VAL A 400 -13.49 0.90 -27.65
C VAL A 400 -13.70 1.36 -29.10
N GLY A 401 -14.70 2.22 -29.31
CA GLY A 401 -14.96 2.82 -30.62
C GLY A 401 -15.20 1.73 -31.68
N PRO A 402 -14.57 1.79 -32.86
CA PRO A 402 -14.79 0.80 -33.92
C PRO A 402 -14.52 -0.66 -33.53
N GLN A 403 -13.77 -0.92 -32.46
CA GLN A 403 -13.52 -2.29 -31.98
C GLN A 403 -14.78 -2.95 -31.38
N THR A 404 -15.78 -2.18 -30.97
CA THR A 404 -17.03 -2.72 -30.41
C THR A 404 -18.08 -3.04 -31.47
N ASP A 405 -17.93 -2.51 -32.68
CA ASP A 405 -18.97 -2.54 -33.72
C ASP A 405 -18.97 -3.85 -34.53
N GLY A 406 -18.22 -4.88 -34.10
CA GLY A 406 -18.21 -6.21 -34.71
C GLY A 406 -17.96 -6.15 -36.23
N GLY A 407 -16.79 -5.70 -36.66
CA GLY A 407 -16.51 -5.44 -38.07
C GLY A 407 -15.27 -6.13 -38.63
N VAL A 408 -15.52 -7.29 -39.27
CA VAL A 408 -14.73 -8.07 -40.28
C VAL A 408 -13.33 -8.55 -39.91
#